data_AF-A0A972QYX3-F1
#
_entry.id   AF-A0A972QYX3-F1
#
_cell.length_a   1.000
_cell.length_b   1.000
_cell.length_c   1.000
_cell.angle_alpha   90.00
_cell.angle_beta   90.00
_cell.angle_gamma   90.00
#
_symmetry.space_group_name_H-M   'P 1'
#
loop_
_entity.id
_entity.type
_entity.pdbx_description
1 polymer ?
#
loop_
_entity_poly.entity_id
_entity_poly.type
_entity_poly.pdbx_seq_one_letter_code
_entity_poly.pdbx_strand_id
1 'polypeptide(L)'
;MRLATILCLLSLVIIVGAMLVNCSSSDETSTTEPTPIQTEPDFIGIITEVNSIDGDDVLGTILVEGTDVIKSSDKYVVSIKSETFILEQDGKIIDPVSFENLESGQQVRIWFSGPVAESYPAQVDAAQVMMAKNEPTSQQTEPDFTGDIIEVNSIGENNIVGTILVEGKDVIQSSDKYVVTINENTPVLEQDGKIVNNISFEELEVGQQVQIWFSGSVRESYPAQVDAAQIMVVNKQNNDGIKLGNEFEMTLGQRAEFSDASLDIVFKGVTGDSRCAQDVTCVWQGEVSVDIEIIGGDGSHSMTLTQPGLFYDYSKDSYAGYEIAFKVLPYPEAERQIEDDEYRLILNVDEVM
;
A
#
# COMPACT_ATOMS: atom_id res chain seq x y z
N MET A 1 61.14 34.76 32.11
CA MET A 1 62.60 34.79 32.34
C MET A 1 63.21 33.62 31.56
N ARG A 2 63.86 33.93 30.41
CA ARG A 2 64.65 33.06 29.47
C ARG A 2 63.89 31.89 28.83
N LEU A 3 63.50 31.85 27.55
CA LEU A 3 64.04 32.26 26.23
C LEU A 3 65.39 31.61 25.86
N ALA A 4 65.35 30.59 24.98
CA ALA A 4 66.40 30.24 24.02
C ALA A 4 65.79 29.48 22.82
N THR A 5 65.59 30.10 21.63
CA THR A 5 66.47 30.15 20.42
C THR A 5 66.71 28.78 19.75
N ILE A 6 66.28 28.49 18.51
CA ILE A 6 66.91 28.76 17.17
C ILE A 6 66.22 27.78 16.19
N LEU A 7 66.10 27.93 14.86
CA LEU A 7 66.13 28.97 13.82
C LEU A 7 66.00 28.17 12.48
N CYS A 8 65.57 28.86 11.40
CA CYS A 8 65.71 28.52 9.97
C CYS A 8 64.71 27.54 9.33
N LEU A 9 64.28 27.69 8.08
CA LEU A 9 64.04 28.78 7.10
C LEU A 9 63.67 28.03 5.80
N LEU A 10 62.57 28.45 5.17
CA LEU A 10 62.12 28.23 3.78
C LEU A 10 62.93 27.30 2.84
N SER A 11 62.22 26.41 2.12
CA SER A 11 62.10 26.55 0.65
C SER A 11 61.08 25.57 0.05
N LEU A 12 60.29 26.11 -0.88
CA LEU A 12 59.32 25.47 -1.76
C LEU A 12 60.06 24.82 -2.94
N VAL A 13 59.82 23.52 -3.23
CA VAL A 13 60.07 22.93 -4.55
C VAL A 13 58.97 21.90 -4.87
N ILE A 14 58.24 22.18 -5.94
CA ILE A 14 57.27 21.30 -6.61
C ILE A 14 58.04 20.32 -7.50
N ILE A 15 57.85 19.00 -7.34
CA ILE A 15 58.12 18.02 -8.41
C ILE A 15 56.99 16.99 -8.45
N VAL A 16 56.33 16.97 -9.60
CA VAL A 16 55.36 15.99 -10.08
C VAL A 16 56.05 14.65 -10.33
N GLY A 17 55.46 13.55 -9.84
CA GLY A 17 55.87 12.17 -10.15
C GLY A 17 54.64 11.32 -10.46
N ALA A 18 54.49 10.96 -11.72
CA ALA A 18 53.41 10.15 -12.28
C ALA A 18 53.63 8.64 -12.11
N MET A 19 52.51 7.89 -11.96
CA MET A 19 52.18 6.53 -12.42
C MET A 19 53.22 5.40 -12.22
N LEU A 20 52.87 4.22 -11.67
CA LEU A 20 51.94 3.24 -12.22
C LEU A 20 51.38 2.36 -11.08
N VAL A 21 50.06 2.34 -10.89
CA VAL A 21 49.40 1.28 -10.10
C VAL A 21 48.89 0.24 -11.08
N ASN A 22 49.35 -0.97 -10.84
CA ASN A 22 49.08 -2.21 -11.54
C ASN A 22 47.57 -2.51 -11.54
N CYS A 23 46.95 -2.45 -12.71
CA CYS A 23 45.54 -2.77 -12.90
C CYS A 23 45.36 -4.30 -12.85
N SER A 24 44.93 -4.83 -11.71
CA SER A 24 44.25 -6.13 -11.65
C SER A 24 42.76 -5.85 -11.69
N SER A 25 42.15 -5.98 -12.87
CA SER A 25 40.71 -6.00 -13.02
C SER A 25 40.18 -7.29 -12.43
N SER A 26 39.75 -7.25 -11.17
CA SER A 26 38.74 -8.18 -10.67
C SER A 26 37.41 -7.75 -11.29
N ASP A 27 36.85 -8.61 -12.14
CA ASP A 27 35.43 -8.59 -12.48
C ASP A 27 34.65 -8.72 -11.17
N GLU A 28 34.17 -7.59 -10.65
CA GLU A 28 33.07 -7.59 -9.69
C GLU A 28 31.77 -7.72 -10.49
N THR A 29 31.36 -8.97 -10.72
CA THR A 29 29.95 -9.29 -10.91
C THR A 29 29.20 -8.85 -9.66
N SER A 30 28.63 -7.66 -9.73
CA SER A 30 27.65 -7.15 -8.78
C SER A 30 26.39 -8.00 -8.90
N THR A 31 26.31 -9.06 -8.08
CA THR A 31 25.04 -9.74 -7.79
C THR A 31 24.21 -8.82 -6.93
N THR A 32 23.35 -8.01 -7.55
CA THR A 32 22.28 -7.31 -6.84
C THR A 32 21.36 -8.38 -6.28
N GLU A 33 21.30 -8.51 -4.96
CA GLU A 33 20.21 -9.29 -4.34
C GLU A 33 18.88 -8.67 -4.80
N PRO A 34 17.99 -9.49 -5.38
CA PRO A 34 16.72 -8.99 -5.86
C PRO A 34 15.89 -8.44 -4.70
N THR A 35 15.36 -7.24 -4.89
CA THR A 35 14.54 -6.56 -3.90
C THR A 35 13.08 -7.02 -4.02
N PRO A 36 12.41 -7.41 -2.93
CA PRO A 36 10.98 -7.71 -2.94
C PRO A 36 10.15 -6.59 -3.56
N ILE A 37 9.15 -6.95 -4.35
CA ILE A 37 8.17 -6.03 -4.93
C ILE A 37 7.25 -5.54 -3.81
N GLN A 38 7.15 -4.21 -3.67
CA GLN A 38 6.40 -3.51 -2.61
C GLN A 38 5.12 -2.83 -3.12
N THR A 39 4.72 -3.07 -4.37
CA THR A 39 3.47 -2.53 -4.95
C THR A 39 2.27 -3.38 -4.57
N GLU A 40 1.05 -2.95 -4.88
CA GLU A 40 -0.13 -3.81 -4.71
C GLU A 40 0.04 -5.14 -5.50
N PRO A 41 -0.42 -6.28 -4.93
CA PRO A 41 -0.39 -7.55 -5.64
C PRO A 41 -1.40 -7.56 -6.78
N ASP A 42 -1.06 -8.26 -7.86
CA ASP A 42 -1.96 -8.48 -8.99
C ASP A 42 -3.13 -9.41 -8.63
N PHE A 43 -2.94 -10.29 -7.65
CA PHE A 43 -3.94 -11.23 -7.20
C PHE A 43 -3.75 -11.65 -5.75
N ILE A 44 -4.85 -11.82 -5.02
CA ILE A 44 -4.87 -12.36 -3.65
C ILE A 44 -5.85 -13.53 -3.63
N GLY A 45 -5.43 -14.67 -3.10
CA GLY A 45 -6.28 -15.84 -3.02
C GLY A 45 -5.69 -16.96 -2.17
N ILE A 46 -6.38 -18.09 -2.12
CA ILE A 46 -5.99 -19.29 -1.38
C ILE A 46 -5.42 -20.31 -2.35
N ILE A 47 -4.24 -20.85 -2.04
CA ILE A 47 -3.68 -22.00 -2.74
C ILE A 47 -4.62 -23.20 -2.51
N THR A 48 -5.20 -23.74 -3.57
CA THR A 48 -6.03 -24.95 -3.50
C THR A 48 -5.28 -26.19 -3.95
N GLU A 49 -4.25 -26.04 -4.79
CA GLU A 49 -3.42 -27.13 -5.29
C GLU A 49 -1.96 -26.68 -5.47
N VAL A 50 -1.01 -27.58 -5.18
CA VAL A 50 0.43 -27.37 -5.42
C VAL A 50 0.96 -28.58 -6.18
N ASN A 51 1.56 -28.34 -7.34
CA ASN A 51 2.14 -29.37 -8.19
C ASN A 51 3.62 -29.04 -8.43
N SER A 52 4.52 -29.86 -7.88
CA SER A 52 5.95 -29.75 -8.17
C SER A 52 6.28 -30.33 -9.54
N ILE A 53 7.24 -29.70 -10.22
CA ILE A 53 7.79 -30.18 -11.48
C ILE A 53 9.30 -30.30 -11.30
N ASP A 54 9.88 -31.47 -11.59
CA ASP A 54 11.33 -31.64 -11.65
C ASP A 54 11.86 -30.97 -12.94
N GLY A 55 12.12 -29.65 -12.87
CA GLY A 55 12.66 -28.84 -13.95
C GLY A 55 13.65 -27.79 -13.44
N ASP A 56 14.67 -27.48 -14.25
CA ASP A 56 15.71 -26.49 -13.87
C ASP A 56 15.19 -25.04 -13.87
N ASP A 57 14.13 -24.76 -14.64
CA ASP A 57 13.61 -23.41 -14.87
C ASP A 57 12.25 -23.17 -14.20
N VAL A 58 11.37 -24.18 -14.24
CA VAL A 58 10.05 -24.15 -13.60
C VAL A 58 10.05 -25.14 -12.43
N LEU A 59 9.88 -24.62 -11.22
CA LEU A 59 9.85 -25.38 -9.97
C LEU A 59 8.51 -26.10 -9.77
N GLY A 60 7.43 -25.53 -10.30
CA GLY A 60 6.10 -26.11 -10.24
C GLY A 60 5.00 -25.12 -10.57
N THR A 61 3.77 -25.51 -10.28
CA THR A 61 2.58 -24.67 -10.43
C THR A 61 1.73 -24.72 -9.17
N ILE A 62 1.12 -23.59 -8.82
CA ILE A 62 0.08 -23.52 -7.78
C ILE A 62 -1.25 -23.13 -8.40
N LEU A 63 -2.35 -23.72 -7.95
CA LEU A 63 -3.71 -23.28 -8.25
C LEU A 63 -4.17 -22.37 -7.13
N VAL A 64 -4.56 -21.14 -7.45
CA VAL A 64 -4.98 -20.13 -6.46
C VAL A 64 -6.37 -19.62 -6.78
N GLU A 65 -7.25 -19.64 -5.78
CA GLU A 65 -8.64 -19.19 -5.87
C GLU A 65 -8.85 -17.93 -5.03
N GLY A 66 -9.30 -16.87 -5.65
CA GLY A 66 -9.66 -15.60 -5.02
C GLY A 66 -11.17 -15.45 -4.88
N THR A 67 -11.61 -14.57 -4.00
CA THR A 67 -13.04 -14.22 -3.86
C THR A 67 -13.51 -13.17 -4.85
N ASP A 68 -12.56 -12.39 -5.39
CA ASP A 68 -12.80 -11.34 -6.37
C ASP A 68 -12.32 -11.80 -7.76
N VAL A 69 -13.10 -11.47 -8.80
CA VAL A 69 -12.68 -11.64 -10.19
C VAL A 69 -11.74 -10.48 -10.55
N ILE A 70 -10.43 -10.75 -10.61
CA ILE A 70 -9.42 -9.74 -10.93
C ILE A 70 -8.89 -10.00 -12.34
N LYS A 71 -8.84 -8.95 -13.18
CA LYS A 71 -8.38 -8.90 -14.58
C LYS A 71 -9.15 -9.80 -15.58
N SER A 72 -9.33 -11.09 -15.27
CA SER A 72 -10.01 -12.06 -16.16
C SER A 72 -10.54 -13.32 -15.45
N SER A 73 -10.17 -13.57 -14.19
CA SER A 73 -10.54 -14.81 -13.49
C SER A 73 -10.55 -14.65 -11.97
N ASP A 74 -11.33 -15.50 -11.30
CA ASP A 74 -11.27 -15.78 -9.86
C ASP A 74 -10.30 -16.93 -9.54
N LYS A 75 -9.73 -17.57 -10.57
CA LYS A 75 -8.92 -18.79 -10.43
C LYS A 75 -7.72 -18.77 -11.37
N TYR A 76 -6.52 -18.87 -10.80
CA TYR A 76 -5.27 -18.82 -11.54
C TYR A 76 -4.43 -20.08 -11.31
N VAL A 77 -3.96 -20.69 -12.41
CA VAL A 77 -2.81 -21.60 -12.39
C VAL A 77 -1.56 -20.74 -12.56
N VAL A 78 -0.75 -20.67 -11.52
CA VAL A 78 0.42 -19.80 -11.44
C VAL A 78 1.68 -20.65 -11.55
N SER A 79 2.49 -20.39 -12.57
CA SER A 79 3.80 -21.02 -12.74
C SER A 79 4.83 -20.36 -11.82
N ILE A 80 5.52 -21.19 -11.03
CA ILE A 80 6.60 -20.76 -10.15
C ILE A 80 7.92 -21.15 -10.79
N LYS A 81 8.72 -20.14 -11.16
CA LYS A 81 10.02 -20.32 -11.80
C LYS A 81 11.14 -20.22 -10.78
N SER A 82 12.33 -20.64 -11.18
CA SER A 82 13.56 -20.49 -10.38
C SER A 82 13.87 -19.02 -10.04
N GLU A 83 13.39 -18.08 -10.86
CA GLU A 83 13.51 -16.63 -10.67
C GLU A 83 12.36 -15.99 -9.87
N THR A 84 11.30 -16.74 -9.54
CA THR A 84 10.18 -16.22 -8.75
C THR A 84 10.61 -15.97 -7.31
N PHE A 85 10.32 -14.79 -6.76
CA PHE A 85 10.55 -14.50 -5.34
C PHE A 85 9.44 -15.13 -4.50
N ILE A 86 9.81 -16.11 -3.67
CA ILE A 86 8.87 -16.72 -2.72
C ILE A 86 9.26 -16.21 -1.34
N LEU A 87 8.31 -15.54 -0.70
CA LEU A 87 8.53 -14.80 0.53
C LEU A 87 7.48 -15.23 1.56
N GLU A 88 7.90 -15.38 2.81
CA GLU A 88 7.02 -15.53 3.97
C GLU A 88 7.05 -14.22 4.77
N GLN A 89 5.87 -13.64 4.99
CA GLN A 89 5.68 -12.45 5.79
C GLN A 89 5.14 -12.83 7.19
N ASP A 90 5.83 -12.35 8.21
CA ASP A 90 5.43 -12.41 9.62
C ASP A 90 5.54 -11.00 10.23
N GLY A 91 4.42 -10.29 10.30
CA GLY A 91 4.45 -8.86 10.62
C GLY A 91 5.04 -8.03 9.48
N LYS A 92 6.01 -7.17 9.81
CA LYS A 92 6.90 -6.48 8.85
C LYS A 92 8.13 -7.29 8.42
N ILE A 93 8.36 -8.46 9.02
CA ILE A 93 9.49 -9.31 8.66
C ILE A 93 9.13 -10.08 7.40
N ILE A 94 9.99 -10.00 6.39
CA ILE A 94 9.84 -10.69 5.11
C ILE A 94 11.06 -11.58 4.92
N ASP A 95 10.84 -12.89 5.01
CA ASP A 95 11.89 -13.90 4.85
C ASP A 95 11.77 -14.59 3.48
N PRO A 96 12.86 -14.71 2.70
CA PRO A 96 12.85 -15.52 1.50
C PRO A 96 12.78 -17.00 1.84
N VAL A 97 11.91 -17.71 1.15
CA VAL A 97 11.64 -19.14 1.36
C VAL A 97 11.63 -19.87 0.02
N SER A 98 11.44 -21.19 0.04
CA SER A 98 11.53 -22.05 -1.14
C SER A 98 10.16 -22.52 -1.63
N PHE A 99 10.11 -23.08 -2.84
CA PHE A 99 8.88 -23.67 -3.38
C PHE A 99 8.31 -24.77 -2.48
N GLU A 100 9.15 -25.49 -1.75
CA GLU A 100 8.72 -26.54 -0.81
C GLU A 100 7.88 -26.00 0.36
N ASN A 101 7.90 -24.69 0.61
CA ASN A 101 7.11 -24.05 1.66
C ASN A 101 5.68 -23.71 1.22
N LEU A 102 5.36 -23.83 -0.08
CA LEU A 102 4.01 -23.60 -0.60
C LEU A 102 3.13 -24.83 -0.35
N GLU A 103 2.02 -24.63 0.35
CA GLU A 103 1.07 -25.66 0.75
C GLU A 103 -0.37 -25.25 0.42
N SER A 104 -1.22 -26.25 0.11
CA SER A 104 -2.65 -26.03 -0.06
C SER A 104 -3.29 -25.52 1.25
N GLY A 105 -4.17 -24.54 1.14
CA GLY A 105 -4.83 -23.84 2.24
C GLY A 105 -4.16 -22.52 2.63
N GLN A 106 -2.95 -22.23 2.15
CA GLN A 106 -2.29 -20.95 2.40
C GLN A 106 -2.92 -19.84 1.57
N GLN A 107 -3.15 -18.68 2.18
CA GLN A 107 -3.47 -17.47 1.44
C GLN A 107 -2.17 -16.83 0.96
N VAL A 108 -2.18 -16.38 -0.29
CA VAL A 108 -1.03 -15.78 -0.96
C VAL A 108 -1.41 -14.52 -1.71
N ARG A 109 -0.42 -13.63 -1.82
CA ARG A 109 -0.43 -12.43 -2.66
C ARG A 109 0.55 -12.66 -3.79
N ILE A 110 0.12 -12.38 -5.01
CA ILE A 110 0.85 -12.76 -6.22
C ILE A 110 1.04 -11.54 -7.08
N TRP A 111 2.29 -11.32 -7.50
CA TRP A 111 2.66 -10.38 -8.55
C TRP A 111 2.97 -11.19 -9.80
N PHE A 112 2.31 -10.87 -10.89
CA PHE A 112 2.42 -11.58 -12.15
C PHE A 112 3.67 -11.11 -12.91
N SER A 113 4.33 -12.05 -13.58
CA SER A 113 5.33 -11.74 -14.60
C SER A 113 4.75 -12.04 -15.98
N GLY A 114 4.77 -11.04 -16.86
CA GLY A 114 4.28 -11.19 -18.23
C GLY A 114 2.75 -11.20 -18.38
N PRO A 115 2.24 -11.59 -19.56
CA PRO A 115 0.82 -11.56 -19.86
C PRO A 115 0.06 -12.71 -19.18
N VAL A 116 -1.20 -12.46 -18.84
CA VAL A 116 -2.14 -13.51 -18.41
C VAL A 116 -2.72 -14.20 -19.65
N ALA A 117 -2.69 -15.53 -19.67
CA ALA A 117 -3.34 -16.31 -20.73
C ALA A 117 -4.85 -16.45 -20.46
N GLU A 118 -5.66 -16.08 -21.45
CA GLU A 118 -7.12 -16.14 -21.41
C GLU A 118 -7.64 -17.60 -21.46
N SER A 119 -7.58 -18.29 -20.33
CA SER A 119 -8.16 -19.63 -20.11
C SER A 119 -8.92 -19.70 -18.80
N TYR A 120 -9.58 -20.83 -18.51
CA TYR A 120 -10.18 -21.09 -17.20
C TYR A 120 -9.73 -22.44 -16.63
N PRO A 121 -8.98 -22.48 -15.52
CA PRO A 121 -8.34 -21.34 -14.83
C PRO A 121 -7.46 -20.47 -15.75
N ALA A 122 -7.32 -19.18 -15.46
CA ALA A 122 -6.36 -18.33 -16.16
C ALA A 122 -4.94 -18.80 -15.82
N GLN A 123 -4.00 -18.63 -16.75
CA GLN A 123 -2.61 -19.07 -16.56
C GLN A 123 -1.66 -17.88 -16.60
N VAL A 124 -0.69 -17.87 -15.68
CA VAL A 124 0.27 -16.75 -15.56
C VAL A 124 1.57 -17.21 -14.90
N ASP A 125 2.66 -16.50 -15.15
CA ASP A 125 3.92 -16.68 -14.42
C ASP A 125 3.95 -15.75 -13.20
N ALA A 126 4.60 -16.15 -12.11
CA ALA A 126 4.79 -15.28 -10.94
C ALA A 126 6.14 -14.56 -10.97
N ALA A 127 6.13 -13.25 -10.77
CA ALA A 127 7.30 -12.48 -10.36
C ALA A 127 7.58 -12.69 -8.86
N GLN A 128 6.53 -12.65 -8.04
CA GLN A 128 6.61 -12.80 -6.60
C GLN A 128 5.37 -13.50 -6.05
N VAL A 129 5.57 -14.37 -5.06
CA VAL A 129 4.53 -14.97 -4.23
C VAL A 129 4.88 -14.67 -2.78
N MET A 130 3.97 -13.98 -2.09
CA MET A 130 4.08 -13.70 -0.66
C MET A 130 3.04 -14.53 0.09
N MET A 131 3.51 -15.36 1.01
CA MET A 131 2.69 -16.05 2.01
C MET A 131 2.63 -15.21 3.28
N ALA A 132 1.49 -15.14 3.93
CA ALA A 132 1.41 -14.58 5.28
C ALA A 132 1.29 -15.72 6.29
N LYS A 133 2.22 -15.76 7.25
CA LYS A 133 2.39 -16.85 8.21
C LYS A 133 1.19 -17.07 9.12
N ASN A 134 0.35 -16.04 9.26
CA ASN A 134 -0.91 -16.05 9.99
C ASN A 134 -1.82 -14.98 9.37
N GLU A 135 -2.57 -15.29 8.31
CA GLU A 135 -3.64 -14.39 7.87
C GLU A 135 -4.78 -14.42 8.90
N PRO A 136 -5.29 -13.25 9.33
CA PRO A 136 -6.48 -13.20 10.15
C PRO A 136 -7.65 -13.73 9.32
N THR A 137 -8.39 -14.71 9.85
CA THR A 137 -9.79 -14.88 9.49
C THR A 137 -10.52 -13.58 9.83
N SER A 138 -10.62 -12.64 8.88
CA SER A 138 -11.51 -11.49 9.04
C SER A 138 -12.93 -12.04 9.03
N GLN A 139 -13.52 -12.19 10.22
CA GLN A 139 -14.96 -12.27 10.27
C GLN A 139 -15.44 -10.86 9.93
N GLN A 140 -16.00 -10.68 8.72
CA GLN A 140 -16.71 -9.48 8.31
C GLN A 140 -17.91 -9.23 9.24
N THR A 141 -17.62 -8.64 10.39
CA THR A 141 -18.58 -8.07 11.33
C THR A 141 -18.20 -6.61 11.53
N GLU A 142 -19.18 -5.72 11.68
CA GLU A 142 -18.89 -4.32 12.01
C GLU A 142 -18.04 -4.24 13.30
N PRO A 143 -17.09 -3.30 13.40
CA PRO A 143 -16.30 -3.13 14.61
C PRO A 143 -17.19 -2.70 15.78
N ASP A 144 -16.92 -3.25 16.96
CA ASP A 144 -17.63 -2.86 18.19
C ASP A 144 -17.31 -1.41 18.59
N PHE A 145 -16.11 -0.93 18.23
CA PHE A 145 -15.66 0.42 18.52
C PHE A 145 -14.66 0.93 17.48
N THR A 146 -14.69 2.24 17.21
CA THR A 146 -13.71 2.92 16.37
C THR A 146 -13.28 4.20 17.07
N GLY A 147 -11.97 4.46 17.13
CA GLY A 147 -11.44 5.65 17.77
C GLY A 147 -9.95 5.83 17.53
N ASP A 148 -9.38 6.84 18.16
CA ASP A 148 -7.96 7.19 18.06
C ASP A 148 -7.23 6.72 19.33
N ILE A 149 -6.06 6.12 19.18
CA ILE A 149 -5.20 5.70 20.30
C ILE A 149 -4.67 6.95 20.99
N ILE A 150 -4.93 7.10 22.28
CA ILE A 150 -4.43 8.23 23.08
C ILE A 150 -3.40 7.81 24.15
N GLU A 151 -3.26 6.51 24.42
CA GLU A 151 -2.24 5.95 25.31
C GLU A 151 -1.90 4.51 24.90
N VAL A 152 -0.62 4.12 25.00
CA VAL A 152 -0.13 2.75 24.76
C VAL A 152 0.75 2.34 25.93
N ASN A 153 0.47 1.18 26.53
CA ASN A 153 1.20 0.64 27.67
C ASN A 153 1.57 -0.82 27.43
N SER A 154 2.86 -1.11 27.25
CA SER A 154 3.36 -2.50 27.22
C SER A 154 3.32 -3.11 28.62
N ILE A 155 2.66 -4.26 28.77
CA ILE A 155 2.55 -4.98 30.04
C ILE A 155 2.87 -6.44 29.75
N GLY A 156 4.15 -6.82 29.79
CA GLY A 156 4.61 -8.19 29.50
C GLY A 156 4.40 -9.20 30.64
N GLU A 157 3.18 -9.28 31.20
CA GLU A 157 2.84 -10.20 32.29
C GLU A 157 1.50 -10.91 32.04
N ASN A 158 1.41 -12.20 32.40
CA ASN A 158 0.19 -13.01 32.40
C ASN A 158 -0.55 -13.10 31.05
N ASN A 159 0.16 -13.36 29.94
CA ASN A 159 -0.42 -13.54 28.60
C ASN A 159 -1.09 -12.26 28.02
N ILE A 160 -0.90 -11.13 28.70
CA ILE A 160 -1.21 -9.80 28.22
C ILE A 160 0.07 -9.28 27.56
N VAL A 161 -0.05 -8.69 26.37
CA VAL A 161 1.05 -8.02 25.67
C VAL A 161 1.07 -6.55 26.08
N GLY A 162 -0.11 -5.94 26.19
CA GLY A 162 -0.25 -4.57 26.67
C GLY A 162 -1.69 -4.09 26.68
N THR A 163 -1.85 -2.80 26.96
CA THR A 163 -3.12 -2.09 26.88
C THR A 163 -3.00 -0.83 26.04
N ILE A 164 -4.07 -0.49 25.35
CA ILE A 164 -4.23 0.82 24.70
C ILE A 164 -5.44 1.54 25.27
N LEU A 165 -5.38 2.86 25.38
CA LEU A 165 -6.53 3.71 25.66
C LEU A 165 -6.97 4.34 24.33
N VAL A 166 -8.23 4.11 23.96
CA VAL A 166 -8.80 4.59 22.69
C VAL A 166 -9.97 5.52 22.96
N GLU A 167 -9.99 6.67 22.28
CA GLU A 167 -11.06 7.67 22.36
C GLU A 167 -11.85 7.71 21.05
N GLY A 168 -13.16 7.50 21.14
CA GLY A 168 -14.10 7.57 20.02
C GLY A 168 -14.82 8.91 19.98
N LYS A 169 -15.28 9.32 18.79
CA LYS A 169 -16.08 10.55 18.63
C LYS A 169 -17.49 10.42 19.18
N ASP A 170 -18.03 9.21 19.16
CA ASP A 170 -19.36 8.87 19.63
C ASP A 170 -19.29 8.03 20.91
N VAL A 171 -20.27 8.22 21.78
CA VAL A 171 -20.46 7.36 22.95
C VAL A 171 -21.15 6.08 22.49
N ILE A 172 -20.41 4.98 22.46
CA ILE A 172 -20.95 3.67 22.07
C ILE A 172 -21.17 2.86 23.35
N GLN A 173 -22.35 2.24 23.47
CA GLN A 173 -22.85 1.54 24.66
C GLN A 173 -22.86 2.40 25.93
N SER A 174 -21.70 2.60 26.57
CA SER A 174 -21.55 3.25 27.88
C SER A 174 -20.35 4.20 27.97
N SER A 175 -19.48 4.30 26.95
CA SER A 175 -18.30 5.16 27.02
C SER A 175 -17.86 5.71 25.65
N ASP A 176 -17.22 6.86 25.69
CA ASP A 176 -16.41 7.44 24.61
C ASP A 176 -14.93 6.99 24.71
N LYS A 177 -14.53 6.33 25.81
CA LYS A 177 -13.15 5.89 26.05
C LYS A 177 -13.09 4.45 26.52
N TYR A 178 -12.21 3.68 25.88
CA TYR A 178 -12.00 2.28 26.21
C TYR A 178 -10.52 2.01 26.50
N VAL A 179 -10.23 1.44 27.68
CA VAL A 179 -8.98 0.72 27.92
C VAL A 179 -9.15 -0.68 27.36
N VAL A 180 -8.36 -0.99 26.34
CA VAL A 180 -8.43 -2.23 25.58
C VAL A 180 -7.22 -3.09 25.94
N THR A 181 -7.46 -4.29 26.46
CA THR A 181 -6.42 -5.28 26.75
C THR A 181 -6.11 -6.09 25.49
N ILE A 182 -4.82 -6.25 25.18
CA ILE A 182 -4.32 -7.03 24.05
C ILE A 182 -3.54 -8.21 24.60
N ASN A 183 -3.93 -9.42 24.22
CA ASN A 183 -3.29 -10.66 24.63
C ASN A 183 -2.38 -11.21 23.53
N GLU A 184 -1.56 -12.22 23.83
CA GLU A 184 -0.65 -12.85 22.85
C GLU A 184 -1.38 -13.43 21.62
N ASN A 185 -2.68 -13.73 21.76
CA ASN A 185 -3.50 -14.29 20.68
C ASN A 185 -4.43 -13.24 20.04
N THR A 186 -4.38 -11.97 20.45
CA THR A 186 -5.17 -10.91 19.84
C THR A 186 -4.49 -10.49 18.53
N PRO A 187 -5.11 -10.71 17.34
CA PRO A 187 -4.55 -10.24 16.09
C PRO A 187 -4.56 -8.70 16.06
N VAL A 188 -3.43 -8.11 15.69
CA VAL A 188 -3.30 -6.67 15.47
C VAL A 188 -2.96 -6.48 13.99
N LEU A 189 -3.86 -5.81 13.28
CA LEU A 189 -3.81 -5.70 11.83
C LEU A 189 -3.60 -4.25 11.42
N GLU A 190 -2.97 -4.04 10.27
CA GLU A 190 -2.87 -2.75 9.61
C GLU A 190 -3.55 -2.85 8.25
N GLN A 191 -4.54 -1.98 8.02
CA GLN A 191 -5.22 -1.89 6.74
C GLN A 191 -4.66 -0.71 5.93
N ASP A 192 -4.04 -1.03 4.80
CA ASP A 192 -3.57 -0.10 3.77
C ASP A 192 -4.39 -0.29 2.50
N GLY A 193 -5.41 0.55 2.31
CA GLY A 193 -6.34 0.40 1.20
C GLY A 193 -7.10 -0.93 1.28
N LYS A 194 -6.87 -1.82 0.30
CA LYS A 194 -7.43 -3.19 0.28
C LYS A 194 -6.53 -4.25 0.92
N ILE A 195 -5.28 -3.89 1.25
CA ILE A 195 -4.31 -4.82 1.84
C ILE A 195 -4.46 -4.79 3.35
N VAL A 196 -4.49 -5.97 3.96
CA VAL A 196 -4.49 -6.13 5.41
C VAL A 196 -3.23 -6.88 5.81
N ASN A 197 -2.38 -6.28 6.62
CA ASN A 197 -1.16 -6.87 7.15
C ASN A 197 -1.35 -7.21 8.63
N ASN A 198 -0.68 -8.26 9.11
CA ASN A 198 -0.50 -8.46 10.55
C ASN A 198 0.64 -7.53 11.00
N ILE A 199 0.55 -6.94 12.18
CA ILE A 199 1.58 -6.09 12.79
C ILE A 199 1.75 -6.47 14.26
N SER A 200 2.87 -6.10 14.87
CA SER A 200 3.09 -6.35 16.30
C SER A 200 2.48 -5.27 17.20
N PHE A 201 2.27 -5.57 18.47
CA PHE A 201 1.77 -4.58 19.45
C PHE A 201 2.71 -3.38 19.59
N GLU A 202 4.01 -3.59 19.44
CA GLU A 202 5.04 -2.53 19.50
C GLU A 202 4.89 -1.49 18.38
N GLU A 203 4.13 -1.79 17.33
CA GLU A 203 3.84 -0.89 16.22
C GLU A 203 2.61 -0.02 16.46
N LEU A 204 1.90 -0.23 17.58
CA LEU A 204 0.80 0.63 17.99
C LEU A 204 1.35 1.93 18.60
N GLU A 205 0.92 3.05 18.04
CA GLU A 205 1.36 4.38 18.42
C GLU A 205 0.18 5.30 18.76
N VAL A 206 0.44 6.23 19.69
CA VAL A 206 -0.52 7.29 20.01
C VAL A 206 -0.79 8.13 18.76
N GLY A 207 -2.08 8.31 18.44
CA GLY A 207 -2.56 9.06 17.27
C GLY A 207 -3.07 8.18 16.14
N GLN A 208 -2.78 6.87 16.14
CA GLN A 208 -3.35 5.95 15.16
C GLN A 208 -4.85 5.79 15.35
N GLN A 209 -5.59 5.67 14.25
CA GLN A 209 -7.00 5.30 14.30
C GLN A 209 -7.12 3.77 14.27
N VAL A 210 -7.95 3.22 15.15
CA VAL A 210 -8.20 1.79 15.24
C VAL A 210 -9.69 1.46 15.21
N GLN A 211 -10.00 0.36 14.54
CA GLN A 211 -11.23 -0.40 14.70
C GLN A 211 -10.96 -1.58 15.64
N ILE A 212 -11.89 -1.83 16.56
CA ILE A 212 -11.72 -2.82 17.62
C ILE A 212 -12.95 -3.71 17.68
N TRP A 213 -12.71 -5.02 17.73
CA TRP A 213 -13.70 -6.03 18.08
C TRP A 213 -13.43 -6.50 19.49
N PHE A 214 -14.48 -6.54 20.31
CA PHE A 214 -14.40 -6.93 21.70
C PHE A 214 -14.54 -8.44 21.85
N SER A 215 -13.78 -8.99 22.79
CA SER A 215 -13.96 -10.33 23.31
C SER A 215 -14.65 -10.24 24.67
N GLY A 216 -15.76 -10.95 24.82
CA GLY A 216 -16.51 -10.98 26.08
C GLY A 216 -17.31 -9.71 26.36
N SER A 217 -17.53 -9.42 27.64
CA SER A 217 -18.40 -8.32 28.09
C SER A 217 -17.60 -7.05 28.40
N VAL A 218 -18.18 -5.90 28.10
CA VAL A 218 -17.67 -4.60 28.53
C VAL A 218 -17.77 -4.44 30.05
N ARG A 219 -16.67 -4.07 30.70
CA ARG A 219 -16.63 -3.75 32.12
C ARG A 219 -17.03 -2.28 32.32
N GLU A 220 -18.13 -2.07 33.05
CA GLU A 220 -18.71 -0.74 33.30
C GLU A 220 -17.84 0.09 34.27
N SER A 221 -16.85 0.80 33.72
CA SER A 221 -16.04 1.81 34.40
C SER A 221 -15.83 3.03 33.52
N TYR A 222 -15.11 4.05 34.01
CA TYR A 222 -14.68 5.18 33.18
C TYR A 222 -13.16 5.41 33.28
N PRO A 223 -12.38 5.25 32.19
CA PRO A 223 -12.78 4.66 30.90
C PRO A 223 -13.38 3.24 31.03
N ALA A 224 -14.23 2.82 30.09
CA ALA A 224 -14.72 1.45 30.06
C ALA A 224 -13.56 0.50 29.76
N GLN A 225 -13.64 -0.76 30.20
CA GLN A 225 -12.57 -1.73 29.97
C GLN A 225 -13.07 -2.94 29.19
N VAL A 226 -12.27 -3.39 28.23
CA VAL A 226 -12.59 -4.50 27.33
C VAL A 226 -11.33 -5.29 27.01
N ASP A 227 -11.50 -6.53 26.56
CA ASP A 227 -10.42 -7.35 26.03
C ASP A 227 -10.61 -7.45 24.51
N ALA A 228 -9.57 -7.23 23.71
CA ALA A 228 -9.69 -7.23 22.25
C ALA A 228 -9.74 -8.65 21.69
N ALA A 229 -10.76 -8.92 20.88
CA ALA A 229 -10.80 -10.05 19.98
C ALA A 229 -9.89 -9.80 18.76
N GLN A 230 -9.90 -8.57 18.24
CA GLN A 230 -9.09 -8.14 17.10
C GLN A 230 -8.94 -6.62 17.14
N ILE A 231 -7.79 -6.13 16.69
CA ILE A 231 -7.54 -4.71 16.44
C ILE A 231 -7.14 -4.54 14.98
N MET A 232 -7.70 -3.53 14.34
CA MET A 232 -7.31 -3.11 13.00
C MET A 232 -6.96 -1.63 13.04
N VAL A 233 -5.68 -1.32 12.87
CA VAL A 233 -5.21 0.01 12.54
C VAL A 233 -5.76 0.35 11.16
N VAL A 234 -6.63 1.35 11.14
CA VAL A 234 -7.12 1.91 9.90
C VAL A 234 -6.18 3.06 9.60
N ASN A 235 -5.25 2.83 8.67
CA ASN A 235 -4.46 3.93 8.16
C ASN A 235 -5.40 4.87 7.43
N LYS A 236 -5.81 5.94 8.13
CA LYS A 236 -6.06 7.21 7.48
C LYS A 236 -4.74 7.55 6.80
N GLN A 237 -4.66 7.30 5.49
CA GLN A 237 -3.72 7.91 4.55
C GLN A 237 -2.81 8.92 5.27
N ASN A 238 -1.58 8.52 5.58
CA ASN A 238 -0.53 9.30 6.25
C ASN A 238 -1.00 10.65 6.83
N ASN A 239 -1.14 10.73 8.16
CA ASN A 239 -1.51 11.97 8.87
C ASN A 239 -0.40 13.04 8.88
N ASP A 240 0.39 13.10 7.81
CA ASP A 240 1.15 14.27 7.38
C ASP A 240 0.27 15.26 6.58
N GLY A 241 -1.00 14.89 6.35
CA GLY A 241 -1.93 15.58 5.44
C GLY A 241 -1.51 15.43 3.98
N ILE A 242 -2.45 15.69 3.06
CA ILE A 242 -2.14 15.62 1.62
C ILE A 242 -1.12 16.72 1.33
N LYS A 243 0.05 16.35 0.79
CA LYS A 243 1.11 17.30 0.45
C LYS A 243 1.18 17.48 -1.05
N LEU A 244 1.62 18.65 -1.48
CA LEU A 244 1.94 18.88 -2.90
C LEU A 244 3.02 17.89 -3.37
N GLY A 245 2.91 17.47 -4.63
CA GLY A 245 3.80 16.51 -5.29
C GLY A 245 3.60 15.04 -4.91
N ASN A 246 2.72 14.76 -3.95
CA ASN A 246 2.33 13.39 -3.61
C ASN A 246 1.05 12.98 -4.34
N GLU A 247 1.03 11.73 -4.77
CA GLU A 247 -0.16 11.13 -5.37
C GLU A 247 -1.19 10.75 -4.30
N PHE A 248 -2.47 10.95 -4.61
CA PHE A 248 -3.59 10.56 -3.76
C PHE A 248 -4.83 10.18 -4.58
N GLU A 249 -5.72 9.40 -3.98
CA GLU A 249 -6.98 8.96 -4.58
C GLU A 249 -8.18 9.70 -3.98
N MET A 250 -9.16 10.03 -4.83
CA MET A 250 -10.44 10.59 -4.43
C MET A 250 -11.61 9.73 -4.93
N THR A 251 -12.58 9.56 -4.03
CA THR A 251 -13.93 9.05 -4.34
C THR A 251 -14.88 10.20 -4.66
N LEU A 252 -16.01 9.89 -5.29
CA LEU A 252 -17.04 10.89 -5.60
C LEU A 252 -17.49 11.66 -4.36
N GLY A 253 -17.51 12.99 -4.46
CA GLY A 253 -17.90 13.90 -3.38
C GLY A 253 -16.85 14.12 -2.30
N GLN A 254 -15.71 13.40 -2.34
CA GLN A 254 -14.64 13.56 -1.37
C GLN A 254 -13.97 14.95 -1.50
N ARG A 255 -13.56 15.50 -0.37
CA ARG A 255 -12.70 16.68 -0.27
C ARG A 255 -11.31 16.26 0.18
N ALA A 256 -10.29 16.70 -0.55
CA ALA A 256 -8.88 16.59 -0.24
C ALA A 256 -8.40 17.95 0.29
N GLU A 257 -7.86 17.98 1.50
CA GLU A 257 -7.31 19.19 2.13
C GLU A 257 -5.78 19.07 2.17
N PHE A 258 -5.08 20.05 1.60
CA PHE A 258 -3.62 20.03 1.55
C PHE A 258 -3.02 20.60 2.85
N SER A 259 -2.03 19.93 3.44
CA SER A 259 -1.42 20.35 4.70
C SER A 259 -0.28 21.37 4.52
N ASP A 260 0.34 21.39 3.35
CA ASP A 260 1.44 22.29 3.00
C ASP A 260 1.02 23.43 2.04
N ALA A 261 -0.27 23.47 1.66
CA ALA A 261 -0.86 24.50 0.82
C ALA A 261 -2.25 24.92 1.31
N SER A 262 -2.62 26.20 1.15
CA SER A 262 -4.00 26.66 1.39
C SER A 262 -4.88 26.37 0.18
N LEU A 263 -5.01 25.09 -0.15
CA LEU A 263 -5.71 24.57 -1.31
C LEU A 263 -6.50 23.34 -0.88
N ASP A 264 -7.77 23.25 -1.29
CA ASP A 264 -8.54 22.03 -1.22
C ASP A 264 -9.08 21.67 -2.60
N ILE A 265 -9.30 20.38 -2.84
CA ILE A 265 -9.92 19.87 -4.06
C ILE A 265 -11.12 19.01 -3.67
N VAL A 266 -12.25 19.20 -4.33
CA VAL A 266 -13.44 18.35 -4.19
C VAL A 266 -13.72 17.67 -5.52
N PHE A 267 -13.82 16.35 -5.53
CA PHE A 267 -14.20 15.60 -6.72
C PHE A 267 -15.74 15.62 -6.84
N LYS A 268 -16.29 16.35 -7.82
CA LYS A 268 -17.73 16.59 -7.92
C LYS A 268 -18.48 15.47 -8.64
N GLY A 269 -17.85 14.82 -9.61
CA GLY A 269 -18.55 13.90 -10.49
C GLY A 269 -17.81 13.59 -11.77
N VAL A 270 -18.15 12.46 -12.38
CA VAL A 270 -17.89 12.21 -13.80
C VAL A 270 -19.00 12.88 -14.60
N THR A 271 -18.65 13.81 -15.49
CA THR A 271 -19.61 14.53 -16.35
C THR A 271 -19.86 13.84 -17.68
N GLY A 272 -18.93 12.96 -18.09
CA GLY A 272 -19.15 12.04 -19.19
C GLY A 272 -17.98 11.08 -19.34
N ASP A 273 -18.27 9.82 -19.64
CA ASP A 273 -17.27 8.85 -20.05
C ASP A 273 -17.67 8.26 -21.40
N SER A 274 -16.87 8.56 -22.41
CA SER A 274 -17.01 8.05 -23.77
C SER A 274 -15.78 7.25 -24.20
N ARG A 275 -14.86 6.96 -23.26
CA ARG A 275 -13.64 6.21 -23.54
C ARG A 275 -14.03 4.87 -24.15
N CYS A 276 -13.41 4.57 -25.28
CA CYS A 276 -13.65 3.31 -25.94
C CYS A 276 -13.09 2.18 -25.09
N ALA A 277 -13.91 1.15 -24.85
CA ALA A 277 -13.54 0.05 -23.98
C ALA A 277 -12.23 -0.62 -24.40
N GLN A 278 -11.45 -1.08 -23.42
CA GLN A 278 -10.09 -1.57 -23.67
C GLN A 278 -10.04 -2.91 -24.43
N ASP A 279 -11.14 -3.65 -24.42
CA ASP A 279 -11.33 -4.98 -25.00
C ASP A 279 -11.95 -4.96 -26.41
N VAL A 280 -12.03 -3.78 -27.06
CA VAL A 280 -12.61 -3.65 -28.41
C VAL A 280 -11.72 -2.86 -29.36
N THR A 281 -11.95 -3.03 -30.67
CA THR A 281 -11.27 -2.25 -31.71
C THR A 281 -11.98 -0.91 -31.93
N CYS A 282 -11.30 0.19 -31.61
CA CYS A 282 -11.86 1.53 -31.66
C CYS A 282 -11.61 2.24 -33.00
N VAL A 283 -12.62 2.97 -33.49
CA VAL A 283 -12.45 3.97 -34.58
C VAL A 283 -12.11 5.34 -34.01
N TRP A 284 -12.64 5.65 -32.82
CA TRP A 284 -12.37 6.86 -32.07
C TRP A 284 -12.16 6.49 -30.61
N GLN A 285 -11.10 7.00 -29.99
CA GLN A 285 -10.67 6.57 -28.65
C GLN A 285 -11.57 7.09 -27.52
N GLY A 286 -12.35 8.13 -27.77
CA GLY A 286 -13.18 8.76 -26.74
C GLY A 286 -12.38 9.54 -25.71
N GLU A 287 -13.07 9.97 -24.67
CA GLU A 287 -12.49 10.67 -23.51
C GLU A 287 -13.43 10.56 -22.30
N VAL A 288 -12.86 10.77 -21.12
CA VAL A 288 -13.61 10.95 -19.87
C VAL A 288 -13.39 12.35 -19.34
N SER A 289 -14.47 12.96 -18.87
CA SER A 289 -14.49 14.27 -18.26
C SER A 289 -14.98 14.16 -16.83
N VAL A 290 -14.25 14.78 -15.91
CA VAL A 290 -14.59 14.85 -14.49
C VAL A 290 -14.60 16.30 -14.02
N ASP A 291 -15.57 16.64 -13.19
CA ASP A 291 -15.63 17.96 -12.57
C ASP A 291 -14.98 17.92 -11.20
N ILE A 292 -14.10 18.90 -10.96
CA ILE A 292 -13.53 19.17 -9.64
C ILE A 292 -13.84 20.61 -9.23
N GLU A 293 -13.90 20.83 -7.93
CA GLU A 293 -13.99 22.15 -7.32
C GLU A 293 -12.73 22.40 -6.52
N ILE A 294 -11.98 23.43 -6.90
CA ILE A 294 -10.75 23.86 -6.26
C ILE A 294 -11.09 25.02 -5.33
N ILE A 295 -10.74 24.92 -4.06
CA ILE A 295 -11.01 25.91 -3.03
C ILE A 295 -9.66 26.47 -2.55
N GLY A 296 -9.37 27.72 -2.90
CA GLY A 296 -8.16 28.43 -2.51
C GLY A 296 -8.45 29.66 -1.67
N GLY A 297 -7.41 30.42 -1.34
CA GLY A 297 -7.53 31.67 -0.58
C GLY A 297 -8.37 32.76 -1.25
N ASP A 298 -8.61 32.67 -2.57
CA ASP A 298 -9.39 33.60 -3.39
C ASP A 298 -10.84 33.14 -3.64
N GLY A 299 -11.21 31.92 -3.22
CA GLY A 299 -12.58 31.40 -3.29
C GLY A 299 -12.65 29.97 -3.83
N SER A 300 -13.86 29.57 -4.23
CA SER A 300 -14.12 28.28 -4.89
C SER A 300 -14.21 28.47 -6.41
N HIS A 301 -13.57 27.57 -7.16
CA HIS A 301 -13.57 27.50 -8.61
C HIS A 301 -13.86 26.09 -9.11
N SER A 302 -14.80 25.94 -10.05
CA SER A 302 -15.08 24.65 -10.69
C SER A 302 -14.31 24.52 -12.00
N MET A 303 -13.64 23.40 -12.23
CA MET A 303 -13.03 23.07 -13.52
C MET A 303 -13.35 21.63 -13.95
N THR A 304 -13.31 21.38 -15.25
CA THR A 304 -13.49 20.05 -15.83
C THR A 304 -12.15 19.53 -16.33
N LEU A 305 -11.69 18.41 -15.76
CA LEU A 305 -10.51 17.70 -16.21
C LEU A 305 -10.91 16.67 -17.27
N THR A 306 -10.18 16.61 -18.40
CA THR A 306 -10.49 15.70 -19.51
C THR A 306 -9.32 14.79 -19.84
N GLN A 307 -9.53 13.47 -19.75
CA GLN A 307 -8.54 12.45 -20.09
C GLN A 307 -8.94 11.73 -21.38
N PRO A 308 -8.06 11.71 -22.41
CA PRO A 308 -8.30 10.93 -23.62
C PRO A 308 -8.45 9.43 -23.34
N GLY A 309 -9.25 8.73 -24.14
CA GLY A 309 -9.30 7.27 -24.12
C GLY A 309 -8.03 6.64 -24.71
N LEU A 310 -7.79 5.39 -24.38
CA LEU A 310 -6.57 4.61 -24.65
C LEU A 310 -5.30 5.29 -24.12
N PHE A 311 -5.45 6.17 -23.13
CA PHE A 311 -4.38 6.84 -22.43
C PHE A 311 -4.35 6.35 -20.98
N TYR A 312 -3.30 5.60 -20.65
CA TYR A 312 -3.15 4.93 -19.36
C TYR A 312 -2.26 5.68 -18.38
N ASP A 313 -1.58 6.72 -18.85
CA ASP A 313 -0.77 7.65 -18.05
C ASP A 313 -1.60 8.83 -17.52
N TYR A 314 -0.95 9.70 -16.75
CA TYR A 314 -1.55 10.90 -16.20
C TYR A 314 -1.79 11.97 -17.28
N SER A 315 -3.05 12.38 -17.42
CA SER A 315 -3.38 13.63 -18.12
C SER A 315 -3.02 14.82 -17.23
N LYS A 316 -2.79 15.98 -17.83
CA LYS A 316 -2.34 17.17 -17.09
C LYS A 316 -3.21 18.36 -17.43
N ASP A 317 -3.57 19.13 -16.42
CA ASP A 317 -4.14 20.46 -16.56
C ASP A 317 -3.48 21.42 -15.55
N SER A 318 -3.78 22.71 -15.63
CA SER A 318 -3.16 23.71 -14.75
C SER A 318 -4.17 24.73 -14.23
N TYR A 319 -4.02 25.10 -12.96
CA TYR A 319 -4.86 26.11 -12.31
C TYR A 319 -4.03 26.95 -11.33
N ALA A 320 -4.08 28.28 -11.48
CA ALA A 320 -3.52 29.24 -10.54
C ALA A 320 -2.06 28.98 -10.09
N GLY A 321 -1.22 28.46 -10.99
CA GLY A 321 0.19 28.14 -10.69
C GLY A 321 0.43 26.70 -10.24
N TYR A 322 -0.61 25.88 -10.15
CA TYR A 322 -0.50 24.43 -9.92
C TYR A 322 -0.63 23.65 -11.23
N GLU A 323 0.17 22.59 -11.37
CA GLU A 323 -0.04 21.52 -12.35
C GLU A 323 -0.79 20.38 -11.66
N ILE A 324 -1.90 19.95 -12.26
CA ILE A 324 -2.74 18.86 -11.77
C ILE A 324 -2.55 17.71 -12.75
N ALA A 325 -1.79 16.70 -12.35
CA ALA A 325 -1.69 15.43 -13.03
C ALA A 325 -2.81 14.51 -12.53
N PHE A 326 -3.61 13.93 -13.42
CA PHE A 326 -4.77 13.14 -13.03
C PHE A 326 -4.98 11.90 -13.90
N LYS A 327 -5.63 10.89 -13.30
CA LYS A 327 -6.07 9.67 -13.97
C LYS A 327 -7.43 9.23 -13.43
N VAL A 328 -8.35 8.84 -14.32
CA VAL A 328 -9.68 8.36 -13.95
C VAL A 328 -9.75 6.83 -14.09
N LEU A 329 -10.11 6.17 -13.00
CA LEU A 329 -10.32 4.72 -12.92
C LEU A 329 -11.78 4.41 -12.57
N PRO A 330 -12.29 3.20 -12.90
CA PRO A 330 -11.67 2.22 -13.79
C PRO A 330 -11.69 2.68 -15.26
N TYR A 331 -10.97 1.97 -16.13
CA TYR A 331 -11.10 2.15 -17.58
C TYR A 331 -12.25 1.26 -18.11
N PRO A 332 -13.09 1.71 -19.07
CA PRO A 332 -14.24 0.93 -19.52
C PRO A 332 -13.91 -0.43 -20.15
N GLU A 333 -14.79 -1.41 -19.94
CA GLU A 333 -14.80 -2.75 -20.54
C GLU A 333 -16.17 -2.97 -21.23
N ALA A 334 -16.22 -3.66 -22.37
CA ALA A 334 -17.39 -3.66 -23.24
C ALA A 334 -18.65 -4.25 -22.62
N GLU A 335 -18.50 -5.21 -21.71
CA GLU A 335 -19.61 -5.90 -21.04
C GLU A 335 -19.86 -5.40 -19.61
N ARG A 336 -19.11 -4.37 -19.16
CA ARG A 336 -19.21 -3.83 -17.81
C ARG A 336 -19.73 -2.40 -17.82
N GLN A 337 -20.83 -2.18 -17.11
CA GLN A 337 -21.26 -0.83 -16.73
C GLN A 337 -20.47 -0.41 -15.48
N ILE A 338 -19.89 0.79 -15.50
CA ILE A 338 -19.24 1.40 -14.34
C ILE A 338 -20.30 2.21 -13.60
N GLU A 339 -20.55 1.88 -12.33
CA GLU A 339 -21.43 2.66 -11.47
C GLU A 339 -20.69 3.91 -10.95
N ASP A 340 -21.44 4.96 -10.62
CA ASP A 340 -20.87 6.26 -10.25
C ASP A 340 -19.89 6.14 -9.07
N ASP A 341 -20.24 5.39 -8.04
CA ASP A 341 -19.44 5.18 -6.84
C ASP A 341 -18.21 4.27 -7.04
N GLU A 342 -18.05 3.67 -8.22
CA GLU A 342 -16.85 2.91 -8.60
C GLU A 342 -15.76 3.81 -9.17
N TYR A 343 -16.10 5.01 -9.65
CA TYR A 343 -15.10 5.92 -10.17
C TYR A 343 -14.13 6.38 -9.09
N ARG A 344 -12.85 6.42 -9.46
CA ARG A 344 -11.75 6.97 -8.68
C ARG A 344 -11.01 8.00 -9.51
N LEU A 345 -10.70 9.12 -8.88
CA LEU A 345 -9.86 10.16 -9.43
C LEU A 345 -8.51 10.11 -8.71
N ILE A 346 -7.48 9.67 -9.41
CA ILE A 346 -6.10 9.68 -8.92
C ILE A 346 -5.48 11.01 -9.32
N LEU A 347 -4.86 11.70 -8.37
CA LEU A 347 -4.31 13.04 -8.54
C LEU A 347 -2.89 13.12 -8.00
N ASN A 348 -2.08 13.94 -8.66
CA ASN A 348 -0.86 14.52 -8.13
C ASN A 348 -0.89 16.02 -8.47
N VAL A 349 -0.65 16.87 -7.47
CA VAL A 349 -0.74 18.33 -7.62
C VAL A 349 0.59 18.96 -7.24
N ASP A 350 1.22 19.63 -8.19
CA ASP A 350 2.53 20.28 -8.04
C ASP A 350 2.43 21.79 -8.21
N GLU A 351 3.24 22.55 -7.48
CA GLU A 351 3.41 23.99 -7.73
C GLU A 351 4.41 24.21 -8.88
N VAL A 352 4.00 24.98 -9.88
CA VAL A 352 4.84 25.34 -11.04
C VAL A 352 5.56 26.65 -10.75
N MET A 353 6.84 26.55 -10.37
CA MET A 353 7.73 27.69 -10.11
C MET A 353 8.07 28.54 -11.34
#